data_AF-A0A963F1T4-F1
#
_entry.id   AF-A0A963F1T4-F1
#
_cell.length_a   1.000
_cell.length_b   1.000
_cell.length_c   1.000
_cell.angle_alpha   90.00
_cell.angle_beta   90.00
_cell.angle_gamma   90.00
#
_symmetry.space_group_name_H-M   'P 1'
#
loop_
_entity.id
_entity.type
_entity.pdbx_description
1 polymer ?
#
loop_
_entity_poly.entity_id
_entity_poly.type
_entity_poly.pdbx_seq_one_letter_code
_entity_poly.pdbx_strand_id
1 'polypeptide(L)'
;MSERAHSRRRSSPPIGQGTITGSCGYPRRSSEKSNPGPAPFLSRQPVLALRLCSTILLAISVTVGAGTEITKSEDPFVVLTQHVANAGLLEQQDFAWIAVSELIAAYDKVIAESSQERPGALRERRRLSDWRAGVRAFNRELSTLMAALESGADIEIQPGGAGAAVLFIGGSPLVISGPEIGAIGVMERRIITTYCVLHLCPDLSHNSDLPSGGPRYVGRGIWVLDNQRPPRYQTPDGLTFIFSNFSSRRDKQEFCEAVAGELRSLAEGLMRTRQHGLGIDWDRLDIRPFRGADGSHVTVNHNGDFLHLNLPYLERTDLLKRGGMAWVKARVNGQKEEASFEQAEQFMRSGRGD
;
A
#
# COMPACT_ATOMS: atom_id res chain seq x y z
N MET A 1 69.96 -38.30 3.94
CA MET A 1 69.56 -38.40 5.36
C MET A 1 68.06 -38.12 5.44
N SER A 2 67.27 -39.21 5.41
CA SER A 2 66.30 -39.65 6.44
C SER A 2 65.00 -38.85 6.45
N GLU A 3 63.89 -39.40 5.94
CA GLU A 3 62.84 -40.18 6.67
C GLU A 3 61.64 -39.27 6.99
N ARG A 4 60.35 -39.59 6.97
CA ARG A 4 59.47 -40.78 6.80
C ARG A 4 58.10 -40.21 6.35
N ALA A 5 57.45 -40.73 5.32
CA ALA A 5 56.34 -41.69 5.38
C ALA A 5 55.24 -41.40 6.44
N HIS A 6 54.00 -41.13 5.99
CA HIS A 6 52.84 -41.96 6.38
C HIS A 6 51.62 -41.80 5.45
N SER A 7 51.26 -42.93 4.84
CA SER A 7 50.06 -43.24 4.07
C SER A 7 49.01 -43.81 5.01
N ARG A 8 47.73 -43.42 4.87
CA ARG A 8 46.59 -44.25 5.29
C ARG A 8 45.40 -44.12 4.34
N ARG A 9 45.16 -45.22 3.64
CA ARG A 9 43.88 -45.67 3.06
C ARG A 9 42.81 -45.88 4.14
N ARG A 10 41.53 -45.73 3.79
CA ARG A 10 40.36 -46.58 4.16
C ARG A 10 39.14 -46.06 3.36
N SER A 11 38.65 -46.76 2.35
CA SER A 11 37.77 -47.96 2.39
C SER A 11 36.31 -47.63 2.76
N SER A 12 35.45 -47.50 1.74
CA SER A 12 34.00 -47.77 1.83
C SER A 12 33.75 -49.24 2.17
N PRO A 13 32.64 -49.60 2.86
CA PRO A 13 31.47 -50.21 2.19
C PRO A 13 30.14 -50.01 3.00
N PRO A 14 29.04 -50.79 2.80
CA PRO A 14 28.23 -50.94 1.60
C PRO A 14 26.72 -50.70 1.84
N ILE A 15 25.98 -50.82 0.73
CA ILE A 15 24.53 -50.88 0.52
C ILE A 15 23.87 -51.98 1.37
N GLY A 16 22.78 -51.63 2.06
CA GLY A 16 21.86 -52.56 2.71
C GLY A 16 20.47 -52.47 2.08
N GLN A 17 20.09 -53.51 1.35
CA GLN A 17 18.73 -53.79 0.90
C GLN A 17 17.88 -54.27 2.09
N GLY A 18 16.67 -53.74 2.23
CA GLY A 18 15.71 -54.14 3.26
C GLY A 18 14.32 -54.27 2.67
N THR A 19 14.00 -55.47 2.20
CA THR A 19 12.67 -55.92 1.78
C THR A 19 11.80 -56.13 3.02
N ILE A 20 10.65 -55.47 3.12
CA ILE A 20 9.59 -55.87 4.07
C ILE A 20 8.28 -56.02 3.30
N THR A 21 7.93 -57.28 3.10
CA THR A 21 6.59 -57.78 2.79
C THR A 21 5.69 -57.67 4.02
N GLY A 22 4.48 -57.15 3.86
CA GLY A 22 3.45 -57.12 4.90
C GLY A 22 2.08 -56.84 4.31
N SER A 23 1.39 -57.90 3.92
CA SER A 23 0.02 -57.92 3.39
C SER A 23 -1.02 -57.98 4.52
N CYS A 24 -2.27 -57.68 4.14
CA CYS A 24 -3.57 -57.97 4.77
C CYS A 24 -4.24 -56.85 5.60
N GLY A 25 -5.44 -56.44 5.12
CA GLY A 25 -6.54 -56.01 5.99
C GLY A 25 -7.43 -54.86 5.48
N TYR A 26 -8.31 -55.13 4.50
CA TYR A 26 -9.55 -54.35 4.32
C TYR A 26 -10.52 -54.64 5.49
N PRO A 27 -11.39 -53.70 5.90
CA PRO A 27 -12.78 -53.83 5.45
C PRO A 27 -13.56 -52.52 5.18
N ARG A 28 -14.49 -52.66 4.22
CA ARG A 28 -15.89 -52.15 4.14
C ARG A 28 -16.27 -50.71 4.54
N ARG A 29 -16.53 -49.94 3.48
CA ARG A 29 -17.82 -49.32 3.05
C ARG A 29 -19.08 -49.51 3.94
N SER A 30 -19.67 -48.38 4.33
CA SER A 30 -21.13 -48.11 4.43
C SER A 30 -21.32 -46.59 4.48
N SER A 31 -21.63 -45.93 3.36
CA SER A 31 -22.94 -45.34 3.07
C SER A 31 -23.82 -45.09 4.30
N GLU A 32 -24.03 -43.83 4.68
CA GLU A 32 -25.39 -43.38 4.98
C GLU A 32 -25.54 -41.87 4.79
N LYS A 33 -26.61 -41.54 4.06
CA LYS A 33 -27.13 -40.21 3.81
C LYS A 33 -27.69 -39.62 5.11
N SER A 34 -27.57 -38.31 5.30
CA SER A 34 -28.68 -37.49 5.83
C SER A 34 -28.34 -36.01 5.78
N ASN A 35 -28.94 -35.33 4.80
CA ASN A 35 -29.39 -33.95 4.96
C ASN A 35 -30.30 -33.86 6.21
N PRO A 36 -30.33 -32.69 6.86
CA PRO A 36 -31.63 -32.06 7.03
C PRO A 36 -31.60 -30.59 6.60
N GLY A 37 -32.34 -30.31 5.53
CA GLY A 37 -32.97 -29.02 5.31
C GLY A 37 -34.24 -28.85 6.16
N PRO A 38 -34.97 -27.74 6.01
CA PRO A 38 -35.44 -26.94 7.16
C PRO A 38 -36.95 -27.05 7.48
N ALA A 39 -37.34 -26.29 8.52
CA ALA A 39 -38.68 -25.85 8.96
C ALA A 39 -39.36 -26.79 9.98
N PRO A 40 -40.22 -26.27 10.91
CA PRO A 40 -41.46 -25.60 10.51
C PRO A 40 -41.93 -24.40 11.39
N PHE A 41 -42.60 -23.45 10.72
CA PHE A 41 -43.93 -22.92 11.03
C PHE A 41 -44.35 -22.36 12.40
N LEU A 42 -45.17 -21.30 12.28
CA LEU A 42 -46.33 -20.87 13.08
C LEU A 42 -46.11 -19.81 14.18
N SER A 43 -46.55 -18.59 13.87
CA SER A 43 -47.37 -17.76 14.77
C SER A 43 -47.94 -16.58 13.96
N ARG A 44 -49.09 -16.75 13.31
CA ARG A 44 -50.41 -16.23 13.75
C ARG A 44 -50.46 -14.71 13.95
N GLN A 45 -51.03 -14.04 12.95
CA GLN A 45 -51.76 -12.79 13.13
C GLN A 45 -53.04 -13.01 13.93
N PRO A 46 -53.57 -11.95 14.57
CA PRO A 46 -54.95 -11.56 14.27
C PRO A 46 -55.12 -10.04 14.03
N VAL A 47 -55.61 -9.73 12.82
CA VAL A 47 -56.90 -9.07 12.52
C VAL A 47 -57.46 -8.06 13.56
N LEU A 48 -57.44 -6.79 13.11
CA LEU A 48 -58.48 -5.75 13.17
C LEU A 48 -59.15 -5.39 14.51
N ALA A 49 -58.95 -4.12 14.90
CA ALA A 49 -60.01 -3.31 15.48
C ALA A 49 -59.97 -1.90 14.87
N LEU A 50 -60.97 -1.63 14.01
CA LEU A 50 -61.40 -0.30 13.58
C LEU A 50 -61.65 0.59 14.81
N ARG A 51 -61.11 1.82 14.81
CA ARG A 51 -61.86 2.97 15.31
C ARG A 51 -61.63 4.22 14.47
N LEU A 52 -62.77 4.75 14.03
CA LEU A 52 -62.97 6.03 13.36
C LEU A 52 -62.65 7.20 14.29
N CYS A 53 -61.91 8.18 13.77
CA CYS A 53 -61.97 9.63 14.05
C CYS A 53 -61.15 10.29 12.92
N SER A 54 -61.77 10.68 11.82
CA SER A 54 -62.44 11.97 11.60
C SER A 54 -61.54 13.17 11.90
N THR A 55 -61.10 13.78 10.78
CA THR A 55 -60.80 15.20 10.55
C THR A 55 -59.68 15.85 11.37
N ILE A 56 -58.52 16.05 10.73
CA ILE A 56 -57.88 17.36 10.51
C ILE A 56 -57.13 17.26 9.17
N LEU A 57 -57.63 17.98 8.16
CA LEU A 57 -56.91 18.28 6.93
C LEU A 57 -55.85 19.33 7.29
N LEU A 58 -54.63 18.89 7.57
CA LEU A 58 -53.46 19.75 7.49
C LEU A 58 -52.73 19.38 6.21
N ALA A 59 -52.80 20.26 5.21
CA ALA A 59 -51.93 20.21 4.06
C ALA A 59 -50.49 20.50 4.52
N ILE A 60 -49.84 19.50 5.12
CA ILE A 60 -48.40 19.47 5.21
C ILE A 60 -47.95 19.14 3.79
N SER A 61 -47.60 20.17 3.04
CA SER A 61 -46.73 20.02 1.89
C SER A 61 -45.41 19.44 2.42
N VAL A 62 -45.36 18.11 2.55
CA VAL A 62 -44.09 17.40 2.58
C VAL A 62 -43.54 17.65 1.19
N THR A 63 -42.68 18.66 1.09
CA THR A 63 -41.64 18.66 0.07
C THR A 63 -40.90 17.36 0.28
N VAL A 64 -41.28 16.34 -0.49
CA VAL A 64 -40.36 15.28 -0.86
C VAL A 64 -39.27 16.03 -1.59
N GLY A 65 -38.30 16.53 -0.82
CA GLY A 65 -36.99 16.81 -1.36
C GLY A 65 -36.63 15.51 -2.05
N ALA A 66 -36.53 15.57 -3.38
CA ALA A 66 -35.85 14.54 -4.13
C ALA A 66 -34.53 14.37 -3.40
N GLY A 67 -34.42 13.30 -2.60
CA GLY A 67 -33.16 12.90 -2.02
C GLY A 67 -32.31 12.67 -3.24
N THR A 68 -31.38 13.59 -3.49
CA THR A 68 -30.33 13.36 -4.45
C THR A 68 -29.69 12.06 -4.03
N GLU A 69 -29.91 11.03 -4.85
CA GLU A 69 -29.17 9.79 -4.79
C GLU A 69 -27.71 10.20 -4.67
N ILE A 70 -27.10 9.89 -3.53
CA ILE A 70 -25.66 10.05 -3.35
C ILE A 70 -25.10 9.11 -4.41
N THR A 71 -24.71 9.67 -5.54
CA THR A 71 -24.07 8.97 -6.63
C THR A 71 -22.92 8.21 -6.00
N LYS A 72 -23.06 6.88 -5.99
CA LYS A 72 -22.10 5.96 -5.39
C LYS A 72 -20.80 6.20 -6.11
N SER A 73 -19.96 6.96 -5.45
CA SER A 73 -18.74 7.46 -6.04
C SER A 73 -17.84 6.28 -6.35
N GLU A 74 -17.49 6.12 -7.63
CA GLU A 74 -16.91 4.89 -8.17
C GLU A 74 -15.51 4.66 -7.57
N ASP A 75 -15.20 3.41 -7.24
CA ASP A 75 -13.92 3.07 -6.62
C ASP A 75 -12.78 3.30 -7.65
N PRO A 76 -11.73 4.09 -7.32
CA PRO A 76 -10.63 4.35 -8.25
C PRO A 76 -9.96 3.08 -8.78
N PHE A 77 -9.93 2.00 -8.00
CA PHE A 77 -9.39 0.72 -8.45
C PHE A 77 -10.31 0.05 -9.48
N VAL A 78 -11.61 0.19 -9.31
CA VAL A 78 -12.61 -0.28 -10.30
C VAL A 78 -12.47 0.51 -11.59
N VAL A 79 -12.33 1.84 -11.54
CA VAL A 79 -12.12 2.67 -12.74
C VAL A 79 -10.83 2.27 -13.46
N LEU A 80 -9.73 2.05 -12.73
CA LEU A 80 -8.48 1.58 -13.34
C LEU A 80 -8.65 0.22 -14.00
N THR A 81 -9.23 -0.77 -13.31
CA THR A 81 -9.39 -2.12 -13.85
C THR A 81 -10.30 -2.15 -15.08
N GLN A 82 -11.34 -1.31 -15.13
CA GLN A 82 -12.16 -1.10 -16.33
C GLN A 82 -11.37 -0.48 -17.47
N HIS A 83 -10.51 0.51 -17.19
CA HIS A 83 -9.65 1.13 -18.19
C HIS A 83 -8.68 0.11 -18.79
N VAL A 84 -7.94 -0.62 -17.95
CA VAL A 84 -6.94 -1.59 -18.40
C VAL A 84 -7.58 -2.79 -19.10
N ALA A 85 -8.77 -3.23 -18.68
CA ALA A 85 -9.50 -4.30 -19.36
C ALA A 85 -9.77 -3.98 -20.84
N ASN A 86 -9.85 -2.70 -21.21
CA ASN A 86 -10.04 -2.24 -22.58
C ASN A 86 -8.75 -1.73 -23.25
N ALA A 87 -7.61 -1.77 -22.55
CA ALA A 87 -6.33 -1.28 -23.03
C ALA A 87 -5.61 -2.28 -23.95
N GLY A 88 -4.46 -1.88 -24.50
CA GLY A 88 -3.62 -2.76 -25.31
C GLY A 88 -2.95 -3.87 -24.50
N LEU A 89 -2.51 -4.94 -25.18
CA LEU A 89 -1.90 -6.13 -24.57
C LEU A 89 -0.72 -5.79 -23.64
N LEU A 90 0.11 -4.82 -24.02
CA LEU A 90 1.26 -4.40 -23.23
C LEU A 90 0.84 -3.78 -21.88
N GLU A 91 -0.19 -2.94 -21.88
CA GLU A 91 -0.70 -2.30 -20.66
C GLU A 91 -1.37 -3.32 -19.74
N GLN A 92 -2.10 -4.29 -20.31
CA GLN A 92 -2.68 -5.40 -19.57
C GLN A 92 -1.60 -6.27 -18.93
N GLN A 93 -0.50 -6.52 -19.64
CA GLN A 93 0.64 -7.28 -19.14
C GLN A 93 1.36 -6.56 -17.99
N ASP A 94 1.64 -5.27 -18.15
CA ASP A 94 2.24 -4.46 -17.10
C ASP A 94 1.33 -4.38 -15.87
N PHE A 95 0.03 -4.18 -16.06
CA PHE A 95 -0.93 -4.17 -14.95
C PHE A 95 -0.96 -5.51 -14.21
N ALA A 96 -1.04 -6.64 -14.92
CA ALA A 96 -1.05 -7.96 -14.30
C ALA A 96 0.25 -8.22 -13.52
N TRP A 97 1.40 -7.84 -14.09
CA TRP A 97 2.69 -7.93 -13.42
C TRP A 97 2.72 -7.12 -12.11
N ILE A 98 2.28 -5.86 -12.16
CA ILE A 98 2.21 -4.98 -10.99
C ILE A 98 1.27 -5.56 -9.93
N ALA A 99 0.07 -5.98 -10.33
CA ALA A 99 -0.95 -6.50 -9.41
C ALA A 99 -0.48 -7.78 -8.70
N VAL A 100 0.11 -8.73 -9.44
CA VAL A 100 0.64 -9.98 -8.86
C VAL A 100 1.83 -9.67 -7.94
N SER A 101 2.72 -8.77 -8.34
CA SER A 101 3.87 -8.34 -7.53
C SER A 101 3.43 -7.71 -6.20
N GLU A 102 2.47 -6.80 -6.23
CA GLU A 102 1.92 -6.17 -5.03
C GLU A 102 1.19 -7.17 -4.12
N LEU A 103 0.51 -8.16 -4.70
CA LEU A 103 -0.18 -9.20 -3.95
C LEU A 103 0.83 -10.10 -3.21
N ILE A 104 1.91 -10.53 -3.88
CA ILE A 104 2.99 -11.30 -3.25
C ILE A 104 3.60 -10.49 -2.11
N ALA A 105 3.96 -9.23 -2.36
CA ALA A 105 4.56 -8.35 -1.36
C ALA A 105 3.64 -8.17 -0.13
N ALA A 106 2.34 -8.00 -0.35
CA ALA A 106 1.37 -7.86 0.73
C ALA A 106 1.29 -9.14 1.60
N TYR A 107 1.24 -10.32 0.99
CA TYR A 107 1.19 -11.58 1.75
C TYR A 107 2.53 -11.93 2.42
N ASP A 108 3.67 -11.63 1.79
CA ASP A 108 4.99 -11.81 2.40
C ASP A 108 5.13 -10.95 3.66
N LYS A 109 4.63 -9.71 3.61
CA LYS A 109 4.58 -8.83 4.77
C LYS A 109 3.77 -9.44 5.91
N VAL A 110 2.56 -9.94 5.65
CA VAL A 110 1.72 -10.55 6.69
C VAL A 110 2.34 -11.84 7.24
N ILE A 111 3.03 -12.65 6.41
CA ILE A 111 3.81 -13.80 6.91
C ILE A 111 4.92 -13.31 7.85
N ALA A 112 5.68 -12.30 7.45
CA ALA A 112 6.79 -11.75 8.23
C ALA A 112 6.32 -11.18 9.57
N GLU A 113 5.27 -10.37 9.57
CA GLU A 113 4.63 -9.84 10.78
C GLU A 113 4.13 -10.97 11.67
N SER A 114 3.40 -11.92 11.10
CA SER A 114 2.87 -13.05 11.86
C SER A 114 3.98 -13.84 12.54
N SER A 115 5.17 -13.97 11.95
CA SER A 115 6.26 -14.82 12.47
C SER A 115 6.69 -14.49 13.91
N GLN A 116 6.41 -13.27 14.35
CA GLN A 116 6.71 -12.76 15.69
C GLN A 116 5.67 -13.22 16.73
N GLU A 117 4.47 -13.61 16.28
CA GLU A 117 3.41 -14.09 17.15
C GLU A 117 3.72 -15.47 17.75
N ARG A 118 3.60 -15.55 19.07
CA ARG A 118 3.83 -16.76 19.87
C ARG A 118 2.64 -17.04 20.78
N PRO A 119 1.58 -17.71 20.28
CA PRO A 119 0.40 -18.01 21.09
C PRO A 119 0.74 -18.87 22.30
N GLY A 120 0.07 -18.62 23.43
CA GLY A 120 0.26 -19.39 24.66
C GLY A 120 -0.22 -20.83 24.53
N ALA A 121 -1.41 -21.03 23.94
CA ALA A 121 -2.05 -22.35 23.86
C ALA A 121 -1.59 -23.18 22.66
N LEU A 122 -1.43 -24.50 22.86
CA LEU A 122 -1.01 -25.44 21.80
C LEU A 122 -1.94 -25.44 20.58
N ARG A 123 -3.26 -25.31 20.80
CA ARG A 123 -4.26 -25.26 19.73
C ARG A 123 -4.09 -24.03 18.84
N GLU A 124 -3.81 -22.87 19.44
CA GLU A 124 -3.58 -21.62 18.72
C GLU A 124 -2.27 -21.67 17.93
N ARG A 125 -1.21 -22.23 18.52
CA ARG A 125 0.06 -22.44 17.82
C ARG A 125 -0.10 -23.30 16.56
N ARG A 126 -0.85 -24.40 16.65
CA ARG A 126 -1.15 -25.24 15.47
C ARG A 126 -1.93 -24.47 14.42
N ARG A 127 -3.02 -23.81 14.82
CA ARG A 127 -3.85 -23.00 13.90
C ARG A 127 -3.03 -21.93 13.18
N LEU A 128 -2.16 -21.23 13.89
CA LEU A 128 -1.28 -20.21 13.32
C LEU A 128 -0.24 -20.81 12.37
N SER A 129 0.35 -21.96 12.74
CA SER A 129 1.27 -22.70 11.87
C SER A 129 0.60 -23.14 10.56
N ASP A 130 -0.61 -23.69 10.65
CA ASP A 130 -1.39 -24.17 9.51
C ASP A 130 -1.77 -23.00 8.59
N TRP A 131 -2.23 -21.89 9.18
CA TRP A 131 -2.51 -20.66 8.45
C TRP A 131 -1.27 -20.13 7.73
N ARG A 132 -0.11 -20.02 8.41
CA ARG A 132 1.15 -19.59 7.79
C ARG A 132 1.59 -20.53 6.66
N ALA A 133 1.33 -21.83 6.78
CA ALA A 133 1.64 -22.80 5.73
C ALA A 133 0.75 -22.60 4.50
N GLY A 134 -0.54 -22.34 4.71
CA GLY A 134 -1.51 -22.01 3.66
C GLY A 134 -1.14 -20.73 2.91
N VAL A 135 -0.83 -19.64 3.63
CA VAL A 135 -0.41 -18.37 2.99
C VAL A 135 0.88 -18.55 2.17
N ARG A 136 1.87 -19.29 2.70
CA ARG A 136 3.09 -19.60 1.93
C ARG A 136 2.82 -20.45 0.70
N ALA A 137 1.83 -21.34 0.74
CA ALA A 137 1.42 -22.10 -0.44
C ALA A 137 0.81 -21.19 -1.50
N PHE A 138 -0.08 -20.29 -1.08
CA PHE A 138 -0.67 -19.30 -1.96
C PHE A 138 0.39 -18.38 -2.60
N ASN A 139 1.37 -17.88 -1.84
CA ASN A 139 2.46 -17.08 -2.44
C ASN A 139 3.30 -17.83 -3.48
N ARG A 140 3.46 -19.15 -3.34
CA ARG A 140 4.10 -19.98 -4.38
C ARG A 140 3.24 -20.10 -5.64
N GLU A 141 1.93 -20.19 -5.48
CA GLU A 141 0.99 -20.16 -6.62
C GLU A 141 1.07 -18.81 -7.34
N LEU A 142 1.08 -17.69 -6.61
CA LEU A 142 1.28 -16.35 -7.19
C LEU A 142 2.62 -16.23 -7.93
N SER A 143 3.70 -16.76 -7.36
CA SER A 143 5.01 -16.76 -8.02
C SER A 143 5.00 -17.58 -9.32
N THR A 144 4.20 -18.65 -9.37
CA THR A 144 4.01 -19.47 -10.58
C THR A 144 3.24 -18.69 -11.65
N LEU A 145 2.20 -17.94 -11.24
CA LEU A 145 1.46 -17.05 -12.16
C LEU A 145 2.37 -15.92 -12.69
N MET A 146 3.25 -15.37 -11.86
CA MET A 146 4.24 -14.38 -12.28
C MET A 146 5.17 -14.93 -13.37
N ALA A 147 5.71 -16.13 -13.17
CA ALA A 147 6.55 -16.78 -14.18
C ALA A 147 5.79 -17.08 -15.49
N ALA A 148 4.48 -17.37 -15.40
CA ALA A 148 3.63 -17.53 -16.58
C ALA A 148 3.46 -16.21 -17.35
N LEU A 149 3.32 -15.07 -16.64
CA LEU A 149 3.28 -13.74 -17.27
C LEU A 149 4.57 -13.42 -18.02
N GLU A 150 5.74 -13.72 -17.45
CA GLU A 150 7.05 -13.54 -18.12
C GLU A 150 7.18 -14.41 -19.37
N SER A 151 6.53 -15.58 -19.36
CA SER A 151 6.52 -16.53 -20.47
C SER A 151 5.50 -16.17 -21.55
N GLY A 152 4.79 -15.04 -21.42
CA GLY A 152 3.81 -14.56 -22.39
C GLY A 152 2.45 -15.26 -22.31
N ALA A 153 2.03 -15.70 -21.12
CA ALA A 153 0.67 -16.20 -20.93
C ALA A 153 -0.38 -15.14 -21.28
N ASP A 154 -1.51 -15.58 -21.85
CA ASP A 154 -2.65 -14.72 -22.16
C ASP A 154 -3.24 -14.11 -20.88
N ILE A 155 -3.69 -12.87 -20.97
CA ILE A 155 -4.21 -12.08 -19.86
C ILE A 155 -5.61 -11.59 -20.21
N GLU A 156 -6.54 -11.87 -19.32
CA GLU A 156 -7.88 -11.28 -19.35
C GLU A 156 -8.15 -10.63 -17.99
N ILE A 157 -8.70 -9.43 -18.00
CA ILE A 157 -8.99 -8.64 -16.81
C ILE A 157 -10.49 -8.47 -16.73
N GLN A 158 -11.09 -8.99 -15.67
CA GLN A 158 -12.50 -8.79 -15.37
C GLN A 158 -12.64 -7.76 -14.23
N PRO A 159 -13.15 -6.55 -14.52
CA PRO A 159 -13.39 -5.56 -13.49
C PRO A 159 -14.41 -6.08 -12.47
N GLY A 160 -14.07 -6.02 -11.20
CA GLY A 160 -15.00 -6.36 -10.13
C GLY A 160 -15.93 -5.16 -9.92
N GLY A 161 -17.23 -5.29 -10.21
CA GLY A 161 -18.15 -4.14 -10.13
C GLY A 161 -18.12 -3.43 -8.76
N ALA A 162 -18.69 -4.05 -7.73
CA ALA A 162 -18.60 -3.57 -6.34
C ALA A 162 -17.68 -4.46 -5.47
N GLY A 163 -16.85 -5.28 -6.11
CA GLY A 163 -16.00 -6.27 -5.47
C GLY A 163 -14.61 -6.30 -6.08
N ALA A 164 -13.77 -7.23 -5.64
CA ALA A 164 -12.40 -7.36 -6.13
C ALA A 164 -12.35 -7.70 -7.62
N ALA A 165 -11.40 -7.09 -8.34
CA ALA A 165 -11.13 -7.43 -9.73
C ALA A 165 -10.52 -8.84 -9.85
N VAL A 166 -10.77 -9.50 -10.98
CA VAL A 166 -10.27 -10.84 -11.27
C VAL A 166 -9.36 -10.79 -12.49
N LEU A 167 -8.15 -11.30 -12.34
CA LEU A 167 -7.21 -11.54 -13.43
C LEU A 167 -7.32 -13.00 -13.86
N PHE A 168 -7.34 -13.26 -15.15
CA PHE A 168 -7.15 -14.59 -15.70
C PHE A 168 -5.80 -14.62 -16.40
N ILE A 169 -4.87 -15.42 -15.87
CA ILE A 169 -3.51 -15.57 -16.40
C ILE A 169 -3.38 -16.99 -16.93
N GLY A 170 -3.29 -17.16 -18.25
CA GLY A 170 -3.32 -18.48 -18.88
C GLY A 170 -4.56 -19.30 -18.49
N GLY A 171 -5.71 -18.62 -18.32
CA GLY A 171 -6.98 -19.23 -17.89
C GLY A 171 -7.09 -19.51 -16.39
N SER A 172 -6.07 -19.22 -15.58
CA SER A 172 -6.12 -19.37 -14.12
C SER A 172 -6.67 -18.09 -13.47
N PRO A 173 -7.81 -18.15 -12.73
CA PRO A 173 -8.37 -16.97 -12.08
C PRO A 173 -7.59 -16.59 -10.83
N LEU A 174 -7.32 -15.29 -10.69
CA LEU A 174 -6.70 -14.67 -9.53
C LEU A 174 -7.53 -13.46 -9.11
N VAL A 175 -8.07 -13.50 -7.90
CA VAL A 175 -8.76 -12.36 -7.31
C VAL A 175 -7.71 -11.38 -6.75
N ILE A 176 -7.76 -10.12 -7.17
CA ILE A 176 -6.91 -9.08 -6.60
C ILE A 176 -7.55 -8.60 -5.30
N SER A 177 -7.23 -9.25 -4.18
CA SER A 177 -7.66 -8.84 -2.85
C SER A 177 -6.54 -9.01 -1.83
N GLY A 178 -6.26 -7.94 -1.09
CA GLY A 178 -5.16 -7.93 -0.12
C GLY A 178 -5.52 -8.69 1.17
N PRO A 179 -4.51 -9.21 1.91
CA PRO A 179 -4.72 -9.87 3.20
C PRO A 179 -5.06 -8.91 4.36
N GLU A 180 -5.04 -7.61 4.12
CA GLU A 180 -5.09 -6.58 5.15
C GLU A 180 -6.53 -6.40 5.69
N ILE A 181 -6.82 -6.89 6.89
CA ILE A 181 -8.10 -6.68 7.56
C ILE A 181 -8.16 -5.25 8.10
N GLY A 182 -9.03 -4.40 7.56
CA GLY A 182 -9.25 -3.02 8.01
C GLY A 182 -8.40 -1.96 7.31
N ALA A 183 -7.43 -2.34 6.47
CA ALA A 183 -6.69 -1.42 5.59
C ALA A 183 -7.17 -1.56 4.13
N ILE A 184 -8.48 -1.41 3.94
CA ILE A 184 -9.14 -1.56 2.64
C ILE A 184 -8.48 -0.59 1.64
N GLY A 185 -7.99 -1.13 0.53
CA GLY A 185 -7.48 -0.35 -0.60
C GLY A 185 -6.04 0.17 -0.50
N VAL A 186 -5.23 -0.23 0.49
CA VAL A 186 -3.82 0.17 0.53
C VAL A 186 -3.02 -0.52 -0.60
N MET A 187 -3.17 -1.84 -0.76
CA MET A 187 -2.58 -2.58 -1.87
C MET A 187 -3.07 -2.06 -3.23
N GLU A 188 -4.38 -1.88 -3.38
CA GLU A 188 -5.00 -1.36 -4.62
C GLU A 188 -4.46 0.02 -4.99
N ARG A 189 -4.23 0.89 -3.99
CA ARG A 189 -3.62 2.20 -4.21
C ARG A 189 -2.16 2.12 -4.65
N ARG A 190 -1.38 1.15 -4.15
CA ARG A 190 -0.02 0.91 -4.64
C ARG A 190 -0.05 0.44 -6.08
N ILE A 191 -0.96 -0.47 -6.44
CA ILE A 191 -1.16 -0.92 -7.83
C ILE A 191 -1.48 0.28 -8.73
N ILE A 192 -2.44 1.12 -8.36
CA ILE A 192 -2.79 2.34 -9.11
C ILE A 192 -1.56 3.24 -9.27
N THR A 193 -0.87 3.53 -8.18
CA THR A 193 0.28 4.46 -8.20
C THR A 193 1.39 3.95 -9.09
N THR A 194 1.75 2.67 -8.97
CA THR A 194 2.82 2.05 -9.77
C THR A 194 2.44 2.00 -11.25
N TYR A 195 1.18 1.67 -11.57
CA TYR A 195 0.69 1.68 -12.95
C TYR A 195 0.73 3.10 -13.55
N CYS A 196 0.29 4.12 -12.82
CA CYS A 196 0.30 5.51 -13.29
C CYS A 196 1.69 6.11 -13.51
N VAL A 197 2.75 5.49 -12.98
CA VAL A 197 4.14 5.89 -13.29
C VAL A 197 4.55 5.41 -14.68
N LEU A 198 3.99 4.30 -15.15
CA LEU A 198 4.36 3.65 -16.41
C LEU A 198 3.42 4.02 -17.56
N HIS A 199 2.13 4.23 -17.24
CA HIS A 199 1.06 4.40 -18.22
C HIS A 199 0.24 5.67 -17.96
N LEU A 200 -0.47 6.13 -19.00
CA LEU A 200 -1.39 7.25 -18.86
C LEU A 200 -2.60 6.80 -18.02
N CYS A 201 -2.71 7.31 -16.80
CA CYS A 201 -3.86 6.96 -15.97
C CYS A 201 -5.15 7.62 -16.45
N PRO A 202 -6.28 6.89 -16.42
CA PRO A 202 -7.59 7.46 -16.68
C PRO A 202 -7.90 8.55 -15.66
N ASP A 203 -8.87 9.41 -15.95
CA ASP A 203 -9.30 10.41 -15.00
C ASP A 203 -9.98 9.75 -13.78
N LEU A 204 -9.18 9.45 -12.77
CA LEU A 204 -9.62 8.85 -11.50
C LEU A 204 -10.31 9.88 -10.58
N SER A 205 -10.66 11.07 -11.08
CA SER A 205 -11.05 12.23 -10.26
C SER A 205 -12.51 12.26 -9.79
N HIS A 206 -13.37 11.30 -10.15
CA HIS A 206 -14.68 11.14 -9.49
C HIS A 206 -14.57 10.39 -8.14
N ASN A 207 -13.59 10.77 -7.32
CA ASN A 207 -13.55 10.51 -5.88
C ASN A 207 -12.37 11.21 -5.18
N SER A 208 -12.11 12.45 -5.58
CA SER A 208 -11.26 13.35 -4.80
C SER A 208 -12.06 14.17 -3.79
N ASP A 209 -13.09 13.59 -3.15
CA ASP A 209 -13.60 14.08 -1.87
C ASP A 209 -12.72 13.59 -0.70
N LEU A 210 -11.41 13.51 -0.96
CA LEU A 210 -10.45 13.93 0.04
C LEU A 210 -10.75 15.42 0.25
N PRO A 211 -10.90 15.92 1.48
CA PRO A 211 -10.61 17.32 1.70
C PRO A 211 -9.17 17.49 1.21
N SER A 212 -9.03 18.13 0.05
CA SER A 212 -7.77 18.53 -0.55
C SER A 212 -7.12 19.48 0.44
N GLY A 213 -6.40 18.92 1.40
CA GLY A 213 -5.55 19.65 2.31
C GLY A 213 -4.28 20.02 1.57
N GLY A 214 -4.39 20.87 0.56
CA GLY A 214 -3.25 21.44 -0.13
C GLY A 214 -3.27 21.18 -1.64
N PRO A 215 -2.88 22.16 -2.46
CA PRO A 215 -2.76 21.96 -3.90
C PRO A 215 -1.68 20.90 -4.18
N ARG A 216 -2.02 19.90 -5.01
CA ARG A 216 -1.04 18.98 -5.60
C ARG A 216 -0.26 19.73 -6.68
N TYR A 217 0.99 20.00 -6.40
CA TYR A 217 1.89 20.69 -7.31
C TYR A 217 2.69 19.65 -8.10
N VAL A 218 2.22 19.36 -9.31
CA VAL A 218 2.90 18.45 -10.23
C VAL A 218 3.79 19.30 -11.15
N GLY A 219 5.10 19.18 -10.99
CA GLY A 219 6.06 19.86 -11.87
C GLY A 219 7.41 20.12 -11.21
N ARG A 220 8.45 20.13 -12.05
CA ARG A 220 9.79 20.59 -11.64
C ARG A 220 9.77 22.09 -11.37
N GLY A 221 10.60 22.53 -10.45
CA GLY A 221 10.84 23.94 -10.21
C GLY A 221 11.55 24.64 -11.37
N ILE A 222 11.53 25.96 -11.31
CA ILE A 222 12.17 26.85 -12.29
C ILE A 222 13.34 27.59 -11.64
N TRP A 223 14.37 27.84 -12.43
CA TRP A 223 15.44 28.75 -12.04
C TRP A 223 15.00 30.18 -12.28
N VAL A 224 15.15 31.02 -11.25
CA VAL A 224 14.93 32.47 -11.33
C VAL A 224 16.28 33.15 -11.17
N LEU A 225 16.71 33.82 -12.24
CA LEU A 225 17.97 34.55 -12.33
C LEU A 225 17.66 36.04 -12.44
N ASP A 226 18.25 36.83 -11.55
CA ASP A 226 18.08 38.27 -11.48
C ASP A 226 19.46 38.88 -11.23
N ASN A 227 19.83 39.92 -11.99
CA ASN A 227 21.14 40.54 -11.91
C ASN A 227 21.42 41.20 -10.55
N GLN A 228 20.39 41.48 -9.75
CA GLN A 228 20.52 42.12 -8.44
C GLN A 228 20.29 41.16 -7.27
N ARG A 229 19.98 39.88 -7.52
CA ARG A 229 19.64 38.92 -6.47
C ARG A 229 20.36 37.58 -6.68
N PRO A 230 20.67 36.84 -5.61
CA PRO A 230 21.28 35.53 -5.76
C PRO A 230 20.38 34.57 -6.56
N PRO A 231 20.96 33.64 -7.33
CA PRO A 231 20.19 32.67 -8.11
C PRO A 231 19.35 31.80 -7.17
N ARG A 232 18.08 31.60 -7.53
CA ARG A 232 17.15 30.80 -6.75
C ARG A 232 16.40 29.78 -7.60
N TYR A 233 16.11 28.64 -6.99
CA TYR A 233 15.26 27.61 -7.55
C TYR A 233 13.91 27.65 -6.86
N GLN A 234 12.83 27.80 -7.62
CA GLN A 234 11.47 27.91 -7.11
C GLN A 234 10.63 26.73 -7.58
N THR A 235 10.11 25.98 -6.63
CA THR A 235 9.20 24.87 -6.92
C THR A 235 7.76 25.39 -7.01
N PRO A 236 6.87 24.70 -7.75
CA PRO A 236 5.48 25.16 -7.88
C PRO A 236 4.74 25.20 -6.53
N ASP A 237 5.16 24.37 -5.57
CA ASP A 237 4.65 24.29 -4.21
C ASP A 237 5.22 25.34 -3.24
N GLY A 238 5.88 26.38 -3.74
CA GLY A 238 6.30 27.52 -2.93
C GLY A 238 7.56 27.27 -2.10
N LEU A 239 8.35 26.25 -2.43
CA LEU A 239 9.70 26.11 -1.87
C LEU A 239 10.67 26.91 -2.73
N THR A 240 11.42 27.80 -2.10
CA THR A 240 12.46 28.60 -2.74
C THR A 240 13.81 28.25 -2.14
N PHE A 241 14.75 27.84 -2.97
CA PHE A 241 16.13 27.54 -2.56
C PHE A 241 17.06 28.60 -3.13
N ILE A 242 17.77 29.32 -2.26
CA ILE A 242 18.63 30.44 -2.65
C ILE A 242 20.10 30.02 -2.55
N PHE A 243 20.85 30.19 -3.64
CA PHE A 243 22.25 29.81 -3.76
C PHE A 243 23.15 31.04 -3.90
N SER A 244 24.41 30.96 -3.48
CA SER A 244 25.34 32.09 -3.61
C SER A 244 25.77 32.34 -5.05
N ASN A 245 25.75 31.30 -5.88
CA ASN A 245 26.17 31.34 -7.28
C ASN A 245 25.42 30.30 -8.12
N PHE A 246 25.55 30.40 -9.44
CA PHE A 246 24.87 29.53 -10.41
C PHE A 246 25.74 28.35 -10.90
N SER A 247 26.89 28.10 -10.27
CA SER A 247 27.73 26.93 -10.63
C SER A 247 27.03 25.62 -10.23
N SER A 248 27.40 24.50 -10.86
CA SER A 248 26.85 23.17 -10.59
C SER A 248 25.32 23.15 -10.58
N ARG A 249 24.70 23.85 -11.56
CA ARG A 249 23.25 24.01 -11.68
C ARG A 249 22.50 22.68 -11.57
N ARG A 250 23.00 21.64 -12.23
CA ARG A 250 22.38 20.31 -12.26
C ARG A 250 22.33 19.71 -10.86
N ASP A 251 23.46 19.61 -10.17
CA ASP A 251 23.52 19.08 -8.81
C ASP A 251 22.63 19.86 -7.84
N LYS A 252 22.62 21.19 -7.94
CA LYS A 252 21.76 22.06 -7.12
C LYS A 252 20.28 21.78 -7.37
N GLN A 253 19.91 21.63 -8.64
CA GLN A 253 18.54 21.31 -9.03
C GLN A 253 18.12 19.91 -8.56
N GLU A 254 18.97 18.90 -8.75
CA GLU A 254 18.71 17.53 -8.28
C GLU A 254 18.52 17.49 -6.76
N PHE A 255 19.36 18.21 -6.01
CA PHE A 255 19.19 18.37 -4.57
C PHE A 255 17.86 19.04 -4.20
N CYS A 256 17.51 20.16 -4.84
CA CYS A 256 16.25 20.85 -4.57
C CYS A 256 15.04 19.96 -4.82
N GLU A 257 15.02 19.22 -5.93
CA GLU A 257 13.92 18.32 -6.27
C GLU A 257 13.82 17.14 -5.30
N ALA A 258 14.95 16.57 -4.88
CA ALA A 258 14.94 15.50 -3.91
C ALA A 258 14.43 15.96 -2.53
N VAL A 259 14.90 17.10 -2.03
CA VAL A 259 14.41 17.70 -0.79
C VAL A 259 12.93 18.06 -0.88
N ALA A 260 12.51 18.68 -1.98
CA ALA A 260 11.11 19.01 -2.19
C ALA A 260 10.23 17.75 -2.23
N GLY A 261 10.71 16.68 -2.87
CA GLY A 261 10.07 15.36 -2.85
C GLY A 261 9.89 14.82 -1.43
N GLU A 262 10.93 14.86 -0.61
CA GLU A 262 10.86 14.39 0.78
C GLU A 262 9.93 15.23 1.66
N LEU A 263 9.95 16.56 1.54
CA LEU A 263 9.03 17.44 2.26
C LEU A 263 7.57 17.15 1.89
N ARG A 264 7.30 16.88 0.60
CA ARG A 264 5.96 16.46 0.14
C ARG A 264 5.57 15.11 0.73
N SER A 265 6.46 14.11 0.66
CA SER A 265 6.19 12.78 1.24
C SER A 265 5.90 12.84 2.73
N LEU A 266 6.63 13.69 3.46
CA LEU A 266 6.37 13.94 4.88
C LEU A 266 5.00 14.60 5.11
N ALA A 267 4.69 15.68 4.39
CA ALA A 267 3.40 16.37 4.51
C ALA A 267 2.23 15.45 4.18
N GLU A 268 2.32 14.66 3.11
CA GLU A 268 1.31 13.68 2.74
C GLU A 268 1.16 12.56 3.77
N GLY A 269 2.28 12.07 4.31
CA GLY A 269 2.27 11.08 5.39
C GLY A 269 1.48 11.57 6.60
N LEU A 270 1.77 12.81 7.04
CA LEU A 270 1.09 13.43 8.17
C LEU A 270 -0.38 13.76 7.88
N MET A 271 -0.71 14.22 6.68
CA MET A 271 -2.10 14.39 6.26
C MET A 271 -2.89 13.10 6.37
N ARG A 272 -2.32 11.98 5.89
CA ARG A 272 -2.95 10.66 6.02
C ARG A 272 -3.10 10.27 7.48
N THR A 273 -2.10 10.49 8.33
CA THR A 273 -2.21 10.24 9.77
C THR A 273 -3.39 10.98 10.39
N ARG A 274 -3.54 12.27 10.09
CA ARG A 274 -4.67 13.09 10.55
C ARG A 274 -6.01 12.57 10.05
N GLN A 275 -6.09 12.14 8.79
CA GLN A 275 -7.31 11.58 8.19
C GLN A 275 -7.75 10.28 8.85
N HIS A 276 -6.82 9.47 9.36
CA HIS A 276 -7.12 8.24 10.12
C HIS A 276 -7.43 8.51 11.60
N GLY A 277 -7.62 9.78 11.99
CA GLY A 277 -7.99 10.17 13.35
C GLY A 277 -6.82 10.15 14.36
N LEU A 278 -5.59 9.97 13.90
CA LEU A 278 -4.41 10.02 14.75
C LEU A 278 -3.98 11.48 14.95
N GLY A 279 -3.81 11.87 16.22
CA GLY A 279 -3.30 13.18 16.59
C GLY A 279 -1.83 13.34 16.19
N ILE A 280 -1.47 14.53 15.71
CA ILE A 280 -0.08 14.91 15.40
C ILE A 280 0.43 15.82 16.51
N ASP A 281 1.48 15.40 17.21
CA ASP A 281 2.24 16.21 18.16
C ASP A 281 3.40 16.89 17.44
N TRP A 282 3.13 18.10 16.98
CA TRP A 282 4.07 18.90 16.18
C TRP A 282 5.40 19.20 16.87
N ASP A 283 5.41 19.25 18.20
CA ASP A 283 6.60 19.60 18.97
C ASP A 283 7.50 18.38 19.23
N ARG A 284 6.98 17.17 18.97
CA ARG A 284 7.70 15.91 19.11
C ARG A 284 7.95 15.21 17.78
N LEU A 285 7.57 15.85 16.67
CA LEU A 285 7.85 15.35 15.34
C LEU A 285 9.36 15.33 15.12
N ASP A 286 9.91 14.12 15.13
CA ASP A 286 11.32 13.85 15.01
C ASP A 286 11.55 12.82 13.92
N ILE A 287 12.60 13.02 13.13
CA ILE A 287 12.97 12.14 12.02
C ILE A 287 14.25 11.45 12.39
N ARG A 288 14.20 10.13 12.51
CA ARG A 288 15.35 9.30 12.87
C ARG A 288 15.57 8.20 11.85
N PRO A 289 16.82 7.81 11.58
CA PRO A 289 17.09 6.62 10.78
C PRO A 289 16.49 5.39 11.46
N PHE A 290 15.80 4.57 10.68
CA PHE A 290 15.24 3.32 11.18
C PHE A 290 16.32 2.24 11.27
N ARG A 291 16.57 1.73 12.48
CA ARG A 291 17.60 0.69 12.68
C ARG A 291 17.08 -0.67 12.21
N GLY A 292 17.60 -1.16 11.09
CA GLY A 292 17.36 -2.53 10.60
C GLY A 292 16.70 -2.63 9.22
N ALA A 293 16.34 -1.51 8.59
CA ALA A 293 15.90 -1.44 7.19
C ALA A 293 16.20 -0.06 6.62
N ASP A 294 16.06 0.12 5.30
CA ASP A 294 16.21 1.42 4.66
C ASP A 294 15.04 2.36 5.04
N GLY A 295 15.34 3.64 5.22
CA GLY A 295 14.38 4.71 5.47
C GLY A 295 14.35 5.26 6.90
N SER A 296 13.38 6.14 7.12
CA SER A 296 13.27 7.06 8.24
C SER A 296 12.02 6.77 9.06
N HIS A 297 12.18 6.77 10.38
CA HIS A 297 11.11 6.72 11.35
C HIS A 297 10.74 8.15 11.75
N VAL A 298 9.51 8.56 11.45
CA VAL A 298 8.94 9.84 11.85
C VAL A 298 7.96 9.62 12.98
N THR A 299 8.31 10.00 14.20
CA THR A 299 7.40 9.88 15.34
C THR A 299 6.32 10.96 15.25
N VAL A 300 5.05 10.56 15.33
CA VAL A 300 3.92 11.47 15.10
C VAL A 300 3.26 11.93 16.40
N ASN A 301 3.31 11.16 17.49
CA ASN A 301 2.66 11.53 18.74
C ASN A 301 3.29 10.90 20.00
N HIS A 302 2.71 11.23 21.16
CA HIS A 302 3.12 10.74 22.48
C HIS A 302 2.88 9.25 22.71
N ASN A 303 2.02 8.60 21.92
CA ASN A 303 1.79 7.16 22.00
C ASN A 303 2.91 6.35 21.34
N GLY A 304 3.85 7.03 20.67
CA GLY A 304 4.93 6.39 19.93
C GLY A 304 4.49 5.94 18.52
N ASP A 305 3.33 6.40 18.04
CA ASP A 305 2.91 6.13 16.66
C ASP A 305 3.90 6.78 15.69
N PHE A 306 4.15 6.09 14.59
CA PHE A 306 5.18 6.51 13.65
C PHE A 306 4.84 6.25 12.19
N LEU A 307 5.48 7.04 11.33
CA LEU A 307 5.48 6.85 9.88
C LEU A 307 6.85 6.35 9.45
N HIS A 308 6.86 5.33 8.60
CA HIS A 308 8.07 4.92 7.88
C HIS A 308 8.07 5.58 6.51
N LEU A 309 9.03 6.46 6.27
CA LEU A 309 9.17 7.23 5.03
C LEU A 309 10.63 7.20 4.59
N ASN A 310 10.92 7.30 3.30
CA ASN A 310 12.29 7.40 2.82
C ASN A 310 12.71 8.88 2.76
N LEU A 311 13.40 9.39 3.79
CA LEU A 311 13.75 10.81 3.92
C LEU A 311 15.26 11.07 4.14
N PRO A 312 16.15 10.53 3.28
CA PRO A 312 17.60 10.63 3.47
C PRO A 312 18.15 12.06 3.50
N TYR A 313 17.53 13.03 2.82
CA TYR A 313 17.97 14.44 2.87
C TYR A 313 17.48 15.14 4.14
N LEU A 314 16.23 14.93 4.56
CA LEU A 314 15.68 15.55 5.77
C LEU A 314 16.27 14.98 7.06
N GLU A 315 16.74 13.72 7.06
CA GLU A 315 17.50 13.15 8.17
C GLU A 315 18.86 13.84 8.39
N ARG A 316 19.52 14.21 7.30
CA ARG A 316 20.92 14.69 7.31
C ARG A 316 21.04 16.20 7.32
N THR A 317 19.91 16.91 7.23
CA THR A 317 19.89 18.37 7.12
C THR A 317 18.95 18.97 8.16
N ASP A 318 19.29 20.15 8.66
CA ASP A 318 18.40 20.92 9.53
C ASP A 318 17.31 21.70 8.75
N LEU A 319 16.98 21.28 7.52
CA LEU A 319 16.02 21.96 6.66
C LEU A 319 14.63 22.06 7.30
N LEU A 320 14.20 21.02 8.02
CA LEU A 320 12.93 21.05 8.76
C LEU A 320 12.93 22.14 9.84
N LYS A 321 14.03 22.29 10.58
CA LYS A 321 14.17 23.31 11.63
C LYS A 321 14.27 24.72 11.03
N ARG A 322 14.83 24.84 9.82
CA ARG A 322 15.02 26.12 9.10
C ARG A 322 13.85 26.46 8.16
N GLY A 323 12.62 26.26 8.63
CA GLY A 323 11.40 26.69 7.93
C GLY A 323 10.64 25.57 7.21
N GLY A 324 11.25 24.40 6.97
CA GLY A 324 10.55 23.26 6.38
C GLY A 324 9.36 22.80 7.21
N MET A 325 9.46 22.84 8.54
CA MET A 325 8.37 22.48 9.44
C MET A 325 7.15 23.40 9.33
N ALA A 326 7.37 24.72 9.16
CA ALA A 326 6.28 25.67 9.00
C ALA A 326 5.50 25.39 7.70
N TRP A 327 6.23 25.13 6.62
CA TRP A 327 5.64 24.72 5.34
C TRP A 327 4.86 23.41 5.47
N VAL A 328 5.43 22.38 6.11
CA VAL A 328 4.75 21.10 6.32
C VAL A 328 3.46 21.27 7.14
N LYS A 329 3.50 22.04 8.24
CA LYS A 329 2.32 22.35 9.07
C LYS A 329 1.22 23.01 8.26
N ALA A 330 1.57 24.04 7.49
CA ALA A 330 0.62 24.74 6.65
C ALA A 330 0.00 23.79 5.61
N ARG A 331 0.81 22.93 4.97
CA ARG A 331 0.31 21.93 4.02
C ARG A 331 -0.66 20.95 4.66
N VAL A 332 -0.33 20.38 5.81
CA VAL A 332 -1.21 19.45 6.53
C VAL A 332 -2.54 20.10 6.92
N ASN A 333 -2.53 21.42 7.12
CA ASN A 333 -3.74 22.22 7.40
C ASN A 333 -4.49 22.70 6.15
N GLY A 334 -4.03 22.36 4.94
CA GLY A 334 -4.63 22.83 3.69
C GLY A 334 -4.33 24.29 3.35
N GLN A 335 -3.35 24.89 4.01
CA GLN A 335 -2.93 26.26 3.78
C GLN A 335 -1.81 26.32 2.75
N LYS A 336 -1.73 27.44 2.02
CA LYS A 336 -0.62 27.75 1.12
C LYS A 336 0.39 28.57 1.90
N GLU A 337 1.59 28.03 2.07
CA GLU A 337 2.72 28.70 2.70
C GLU A 337 3.94 28.57 1.77
N GLU A 338 4.77 29.60 1.76
CA GLU A 338 6.04 29.59 1.04
C GLU A 338 7.18 29.40 2.04
N ALA A 339 8.15 28.55 1.71
CA ALA A 339 9.37 28.43 2.49
C ALA A 339 10.57 28.84 1.65
N SER A 340 11.45 29.65 2.24
CA SER A 340 12.70 30.07 1.62
C SER A 340 13.88 29.52 2.40
N PHE A 341 14.73 28.76 1.72
CA PHE A 341 15.96 28.20 2.27
C PHE A 341 17.15 29.01 1.75
N GLU A 342 17.66 29.88 2.60
CA GLU A 342 18.88 30.62 2.31
C GLU A 342 20.12 29.73 2.39
N GLN A 343 21.14 30.07 1.59
CA GLN A 343 22.43 29.38 1.58
C GLN A 343 22.28 27.87 1.35
N ALA A 344 21.42 27.48 0.39
CA ALA A 344 21.00 26.10 0.18
C ALA A 344 22.16 25.13 -0.09
N GLU A 345 23.28 25.64 -0.59
CA GLU A 345 24.55 24.93 -0.78
C GLU A 345 25.17 24.37 0.51
N GLN A 346 24.86 24.92 1.69
CA GLN A 346 25.31 24.37 2.97
C GLN A 346 24.62 23.04 3.30
N PHE A 347 23.35 22.89 2.91
CA PHE A 347 22.60 21.65 3.10
C PHE A 347 23.08 20.55 2.14
N MET A 348 23.48 20.93 0.92
CA MET A 348 24.08 19.98 -0.03
C MET A 348 25.36 19.34 0.52
N ARG A 349 26.19 20.13 1.21
CA ARG A 349 27.43 19.64 1.83
C ARG A 349 27.18 18.73 3.03
N SER A 350 26.09 18.99 3.77
CA SER A 350 25.73 18.18 4.94
C SER A 350 25.04 16.85 4.55
N GLY A 351 24.42 16.78 3.37
CA GLY A 351 23.74 15.58 2.86
C GLY A 351 24.65 14.54 2.17
N ARG A 352 25.79 14.96 1.61
CA ARG A 352 26.84 14.07 1.10
C ARG A 352 27.71 13.63 2.29
N GLY A 353 27.31 12.55 2.96
CA GLY A 353 28.23 11.87 3.89
C GLY A 353 29.45 11.39 3.11
N ASP A 354 30.64 11.61 3.67
CA ASP A 354 31.87 10.91 3.30
C ASP A 354 31.71 9.39 3.48
#